data_AF-A0A6B3F784-F1
#
_entry.id   AF-A0A6B3F784-F1
#
_cell.length_a   1.000
_cell.length_b   1.000
_cell.length_c   1.000
_cell.angle_alpha   90.00
_cell.angle_beta   90.00
_cell.angle_gamma   90.00
#
_symmetry.space_group_name_H-M   'P 1'
#
loop_
_entity.id
_entity.type
_entity.pdbx_description
1 polymer ?
#
loop_
_entity_poly.entity_id
_entity_poly.type
_entity_poly.pdbx_seq_one_letter_code
_entity_poly.pdbx_strand_id
1 'polypeptide(L)'
;MPHPSRVNVSRRRLLEAGAVVLGTLAMTQVLPAARTFGATGDVSAGGDEWNGHIDLFRLGTEPAHTTLMPYESVRQALAADRTRSPYRQSLDGRWKFAYVERPADKLDDFYRTDLDDSGWETVPVPSAWQLHGYDKPLYVNITYPWWGANGLGEEAQPPAAPTRYNPVGQYRRTFTVPGSWRGRRTFLHFEGV
;
A
#
# COMPACT_ATOMS: atom_id res chain seq x y z
N MET A 1 55.16 4.66 4.45
CA MET A 1 54.68 3.61 3.53
C MET A 1 53.29 4.00 3.04
N PRO A 2 53.05 4.16 1.73
CA PRO A 2 51.75 4.58 1.21
C PRO A 2 50.78 3.40 1.12
N HIS A 3 49.52 3.65 1.47
CA HIS A 3 48.40 2.70 1.38
C HIS A 3 47.94 2.52 -0.08
N PRO A 4 47.59 1.31 -0.55
CA PRO A 4 47.14 1.10 -1.92
C PRO A 4 45.73 1.68 -2.15
N SER A 5 45.59 2.38 -3.27
CA SER A 5 44.36 2.99 -3.77
C SER A 5 43.32 1.93 -4.14
N ARG A 6 42.10 2.07 -3.61
CA ARG A 6 40.94 1.25 -4.00
C ARG A 6 40.37 1.77 -5.31
N VAL A 7 40.31 0.90 -6.32
CA VAL A 7 39.61 1.17 -7.59
C VAL A 7 38.11 1.07 -7.35
N ASN A 8 37.39 2.20 -7.49
CA ASN A 8 35.94 2.21 -7.50
C ASN A 8 35.43 1.75 -8.87
N VAL A 9 34.76 0.59 -8.92
CA VAL A 9 34.09 0.12 -10.14
C VAL A 9 32.68 0.73 -10.19
N SER A 10 32.49 1.68 -11.11
CA SER A 10 31.19 2.28 -11.41
C SER A 10 30.29 1.30 -12.16
N ARG A 11 29.07 1.07 -11.65
CA ARG A 11 28.04 0.16 -12.23
C ARG A 11 27.36 0.73 -13.49
N ARG A 12 28.12 1.34 -14.39
CA ARG A 12 27.62 1.83 -15.68
C ARG A 12 28.65 1.54 -16.75
N ARG A 13 28.54 0.35 -17.35
CA ARG A 13 28.94 -0.01 -18.72
C ARG A 13 28.97 -1.53 -18.82
N LEU A 14 27.94 -2.10 -19.45
CA LEU A 14 28.01 -3.39 -20.14
C LEU A 14 26.77 -3.48 -21.03
N LEU A 15 26.82 -2.75 -22.15
CA LEU A 15 25.92 -2.93 -23.28
C LEU A 15 26.71 -2.57 -24.54
N GLU A 16 27.42 -3.56 -25.07
CA GLU A 16 27.81 -3.67 -26.48
C GLU A 16 27.58 -5.15 -26.83
N ALA A 17 26.55 -5.45 -27.61
CA ALA A 17 26.54 -5.53 -29.07
C ALA A 17 26.88 -6.95 -29.56
N GLY A 18 25.88 -7.61 -30.17
CA GLY A 18 25.99 -8.93 -30.77
C GLY A 18 24.74 -9.26 -31.60
N ALA A 19 24.66 -8.67 -32.80
CA ALA A 19 23.87 -9.13 -33.95
C ALA A 19 24.40 -10.52 -34.41
N VAL A 20 23.74 -11.47 -35.08
CA VAL A 20 22.50 -11.51 -35.89
C VAL A 20 22.24 -12.98 -36.31
N VAL A 21 20.96 -13.37 -36.48
CA VAL A 21 20.39 -14.28 -37.50
C VAL A 21 20.23 -15.82 -37.33
N LEU A 22 18.95 -16.21 -37.61
CA LEU A 22 18.33 -17.43 -38.16
C LEU A 22 18.22 -18.73 -37.33
N GLY A 23 16.96 -19.11 -37.09
CA GLY A 23 16.55 -20.46 -36.71
C GLY A 23 15.04 -20.53 -36.45
N THR A 24 14.23 -20.54 -37.51
CA THR A 24 12.79 -20.88 -37.42
C THR A 24 12.63 -22.35 -37.03
N LEU A 25 12.32 -22.61 -35.75
CA LEU A 25 11.64 -23.84 -35.33
C LEU A 25 10.33 -23.45 -34.68
N ALA A 26 9.25 -23.57 -35.44
CA ALA A 26 7.89 -23.55 -34.90
C ALA A 26 7.68 -24.88 -34.16
N MET A 27 7.94 -24.91 -32.85
CA MET A 27 7.35 -25.90 -31.96
C MET A 27 6.12 -25.26 -31.35
N THR A 28 4.94 -25.70 -31.78
CA THR A 28 3.67 -25.51 -31.07
C THR A 28 3.75 -26.25 -29.74
N GLN A 29 4.41 -25.64 -28.77
CA GLN A 29 4.28 -25.97 -27.37
C GLN A 29 3.01 -25.26 -26.91
N VAL A 30 1.93 -26.03 -26.73
CA VAL A 30 0.75 -25.54 -26.02
C VAL A 30 1.22 -25.24 -24.60
N LEU A 31 1.51 -23.97 -24.32
CA LEU A 31 1.74 -23.52 -22.97
C LEU A 31 0.46 -23.86 -22.19
N PRO A 32 0.54 -24.59 -21.07
CA PRO A 32 -0.62 -24.70 -20.20
C PRO A 32 -0.99 -23.27 -19.81
N ALA A 33 -2.24 -22.90 -20.08
CA ALA A 33 -2.79 -21.62 -19.64
C ALA A 33 -2.37 -21.42 -18.18
N ALA A 34 -1.65 -20.33 -17.91
CA ALA A 34 -1.37 -19.93 -16.55
C ALA A 34 -2.71 -19.97 -15.82
N ARG A 35 -2.82 -20.85 -14.81
CA ARG A 35 -3.98 -20.84 -13.93
C ARG A 35 -3.95 -19.48 -13.26
N THR A 36 -4.74 -18.55 -13.77
CA THR A 36 -5.19 -17.41 -13.00
C THR A 36 -5.84 -18.02 -11.78
N PHE A 37 -5.24 -17.82 -10.61
CA PHE A 37 -5.95 -17.96 -9.36
C PHE A 37 -7.05 -16.90 -9.39
N GLY A 38 -8.21 -17.31 -9.91
CA GLY A 38 -9.42 -16.54 -9.85
C GLY A 38 -9.78 -16.43 -8.39
N ALA A 39 -9.57 -15.24 -7.81
CA ALA A 39 -10.38 -14.81 -6.68
C ALA A 39 -11.77 -14.49 -7.26
N THR A 40 -12.54 -15.54 -7.57
CA THR A 40 -13.98 -15.41 -7.85
C THR A 40 -14.72 -15.77 -6.57
N GLY A 41 -14.63 -14.85 -5.63
CA GLY A 41 -15.65 -14.67 -4.62
C GLY A 41 -15.93 -13.18 -4.59
N ASP A 42 -17.13 -12.76 -4.95
CA ASP A 42 -17.66 -11.47 -4.49
C ASP A 42 -17.79 -11.59 -2.97
N VAL A 43 -16.67 -11.46 -2.27
CA VAL A 43 -16.64 -11.31 -0.82
C VAL A 43 -17.06 -9.88 -0.56
N SER A 44 -18.30 -9.69 -0.10
CA SER A 44 -18.73 -8.40 0.41
C SER A 44 -17.86 -8.03 1.61
N ALA A 45 -17.43 -6.77 1.69
CA ALA A 45 -16.74 -6.26 2.87
C ALA A 45 -17.69 -6.31 4.08
N GLY A 46 -17.66 -7.41 4.84
CA GLY A 46 -18.44 -7.67 6.04
C GLY A 46 -17.83 -7.03 7.30
N GLY A 47 -16.60 -6.53 7.22
CA GLY A 47 -15.93 -5.77 8.29
C GLY A 47 -15.03 -6.59 9.21
N ASP A 48 -15.02 -7.91 9.03
CA ASP A 48 -14.25 -8.87 9.84
C ASP A 48 -13.14 -9.58 9.02
N GLU A 49 -12.83 -9.11 7.81
CA GLU A 49 -11.84 -9.71 6.91
C GLU A 49 -10.45 -9.86 7.56
N TRP A 50 -10.15 -8.98 8.51
CA TRP A 50 -8.87 -8.92 9.21
C TRP A 50 -8.72 -9.99 10.31
N ASN A 51 -9.80 -10.68 10.72
CA ASN A 51 -9.78 -11.63 11.84
C ASN A 51 -10.23 -13.03 11.42
N GLY A 52 -9.31 -14.01 11.44
CA GLY A 52 -9.63 -15.41 11.16
C GLY A 52 -9.64 -15.82 9.68
N HIS A 53 -9.49 -14.87 8.74
CA HIS A 53 -9.54 -15.10 7.29
C HIS A 53 -8.17 -14.92 6.62
N ILE A 54 -7.18 -15.74 7.00
CA ILE A 54 -5.79 -15.60 6.53
C ILE A 54 -5.61 -15.79 5.01
N ASP A 55 -6.56 -16.47 4.36
CA ASP A 55 -6.60 -16.66 2.91
C ASP A 55 -7.11 -15.42 2.16
N LEU A 56 -7.76 -14.48 2.85
CA LEU A 56 -8.26 -13.23 2.29
C LEU A 56 -7.26 -12.10 2.52
N PHE A 57 -6.29 -11.95 1.62
CA PHE A 57 -5.23 -10.93 1.72
C PHE A 57 -5.49 -9.66 0.89
N ARG A 58 -6.53 -9.66 0.03
CA ARG A 58 -6.92 -8.48 -0.77
C ARG A 58 -8.35 -8.58 -1.29
N LEU A 59 -9.01 -7.44 -1.43
CA LEU A 59 -10.31 -7.29 -2.07
C LEU A 59 -10.30 -6.05 -2.96
N GLY A 60 -10.78 -6.17 -4.20
CA GLY A 60 -10.94 -5.02 -5.11
C GLY A 60 -9.65 -4.31 -5.54
N THR A 61 -8.47 -4.89 -5.29
CA THR A 61 -7.18 -4.30 -5.70
C THR A 61 -6.75 -4.77 -7.09
N GLU A 62 -6.05 -3.90 -7.81
CA GLU A 62 -5.45 -4.25 -9.10
C GLU A 62 -4.33 -5.31 -8.92
N PRO A 63 -4.05 -6.14 -9.95
CA PRO A 63 -2.92 -7.06 -9.93
C PRO A 63 -1.59 -6.35 -9.70
N ALA A 64 -0.68 -6.99 -8.97
CA ALA A 64 0.68 -6.48 -8.81
C ALA A 64 1.37 -6.32 -10.17
N HIS A 65 2.03 -5.18 -10.36
CA HIS A 65 2.77 -4.85 -11.56
C HIS A 65 4.01 -4.01 -11.21
N THR A 66 4.93 -3.86 -12.17
CA THR A 66 6.09 -2.97 -11.99
C THR A 66 5.64 -1.53 -11.74
N THR A 67 6.45 -0.70 -11.10
CA THR A 67 6.11 0.72 -10.92
C THR A 67 5.86 1.41 -12.28
N LEU A 68 4.66 1.94 -12.47
CA LEU A 68 4.25 2.67 -13.67
C LEU A 68 3.84 4.10 -13.32
N MET A 69 4.10 5.03 -14.24
CA MET A 69 3.61 6.39 -14.16
C MET A 69 3.25 6.91 -15.56
N PRO A 70 2.01 7.35 -15.80
CA PRO A 70 1.69 8.05 -17.04
C PRO A 70 2.36 9.44 -17.04
N TYR A 71 2.91 9.83 -18.18
CA TYR A 71 3.47 11.16 -18.43
C TYR A 71 2.86 11.73 -19.70
N GLU A 72 2.82 13.06 -19.81
CA GLU A 72 2.24 13.73 -20.99
C GLU A 72 3.18 13.68 -22.21
N SER A 73 4.49 13.55 -21.99
CA SER A 73 5.48 13.53 -23.08
C SER A 73 6.65 12.60 -22.79
N VAL A 74 7.33 12.18 -23.86
CA VAL A 74 8.58 11.41 -23.79
C VAL A 74 9.64 12.16 -22.97
N ARG A 75 9.72 13.49 -23.08
CA ARG A 75 10.66 14.29 -22.28
C ARG A 75 10.39 14.16 -20.78
N GLN A 76 9.12 14.22 -20.36
CA GLN A 76 8.76 14.00 -18.95
C GLN A 76 9.07 12.55 -18.53
N ALA A 77 8.76 11.57 -19.37
CA ALA A 77 9.03 10.16 -19.08
C ALA A 77 10.54 9.88 -18.88
N LEU A 78 11.40 10.47 -19.72
CA LEU A 78 12.86 10.35 -19.59
C LEU A 78 13.41 11.07 -18.35
N ALA A 79 12.77 12.15 -17.90
CA ALA A 79 13.13 12.82 -16.66
C ALA A 79 12.77 11.99 -15.41
N ALA A 80 11.84 11.03 -15.54
CA ALA A 80 11.43 10.06 -14.52
C ALA A 80 10.95 10.65 -13.17
N ASP A 81 10.68 11.96 -13.11
CA ASP A 81 10.13 12.60 -11.93
C ASP A 81 8.60 12.45 -11.90
N ARG A 82 8.13 11.43 -11.19
CA ARG A 82 6.70 11.11 -11.04
C ARG A 82 5.89 12.25 -10.45
N THR A 83 6.51 13.12 -9.64
CA THR A 83 5.80 14.19 -8.94
C THR A 83 5.33 15.30 -9.88
N ARG A 84 5.96 15.43 -11.06
CA ARG A 84 5.65 16.43 -12.08
C ARG A 84 4.72 15.95 -13.19
N SER A 85 4.24 14.71 -13.12
CA SER A 85 3.25 14.25 -14.09
C SER A 85 1.91 14.97 -13.86
N PRO A 86 1.26 15.51 -14.92
CA PRO A 86 -0.07 16.12 -14.80
C PRO A 86 -1.18 15.10 -14.50
N TYR A 87 -0.86 13.81 -14.52
CA TYR A 87 -1.77 12.70 -14.22
C TYR A 87 -1.54 12.14 -12.81
N ARG A 88 -0.83 12.88 -11.94
CA ARG A 88 -0.68 12.58 -10.52
C ARG A 88 -1.27 13.72 -9.69
N GLN A 89 -2.06 13.37 -8.69
CA GLN A 89 -2.45 14.25 -7.61
C GLN A 89 -2.00 13.59 -6.30
N SER A 90 -1.13 14.25 -5.54
CA SER A 90 -0.77 13.75 -4.21
C SER A 90 -1.94 13.97 -3.26
N LEU A 91 -2.21 12.96 -2.43
CA LEU A 91 -3.11 13.05 -1.29
C LEU A 91 -2.33 13.10 0.04
N ASP A 92 -1.05 13.44 0.01
CA ASP A 92 -0.27 13.76 1.21
C ASP A 92 -0.78 15.06 1.84
N GLY A 93 -0.51 15.27 3.13
CA GLY A 93 -0.92 16.46 3.88
C GLY A 93 -1.76 16.11 5.10
N ARG A 94 -2.62 17.03 5.54
CA ARG A 94 -3.44 16.84 6.75
C ARG A 94 -4.70 16.05 6.42
N TRP A 95 -4.95 14.98 7.17
CA TRP A 95 -6.17 14.18 7.10
C TRP A 95 -6.91 14.28 8.43
N LYS A 96 -8.24 14.27 8.39
CA LYS A 96 -9.07 14.11 9.58
C LYS A 96 -8.85 12.73 10.16
N PHE A 97 -8.72 12.64 11.48
CA PHE A 97 -8.32 11.42 12.16
C PHE A 97 -9.12 11.20 13.44
N ALA A 98 -9.61 9.98 13.63
CA ALA A 98 -10.21 9.51 14.87
C ALA A 98 -9.54 8.20 15.30
N TYR A 99 -9.35 8.03 16.61
CA TYR A 99 -8.66 6.92 17.21
C TYR A 99 -9.55 6.23 18.24
N VAL A 100 -9.55 4.89 18.24
CA VAL A 100 -10.18 4.08 19.28
C VAL A 100 -9.28 2.90 19.65
N GLU A 101 -9.38 2.40 20.88
CA GLU A 101 -8.51 1.31 21.36
C GLU A 101 -8.97 -0.08 20.93
N ARG A 102 -10.23 -0.23 20.54
CA ARG A 102 -10.83 -1.51 20.17
C ARG A 102 -11.58 -1.41 18.84
N PRO A 103 -11.56 -2.46 18.01
CA PRO A 103 -12.30 -2.48 16.75
C PRO A 103 -13.80 -2.28 16.94
N ALA A 104 -14.37 -2.76 18.05
CA ALA A 104 -15.79 -2.62 18.38
C ALA A 104 -16.22 -1.19 18.71
N ASP A 105 -15.26 -0.28 19.00
CA ASP A 105 -15.55 1.11 19.36
C ASP A 105 -15.45 2.06 18.15
N LYS A 106 -15.07 1.55 16.97
CA LYS A 106 -14.96 2.36 15.76
C LYS A 106 -16.33 2.85 15.30
N LEU A 107 -16.33 3.91 14.48
CA LEU A 107 -17.56 4.41 13.88
C LEU A 107 -17.81 3.65 12.58
N ASP A 108 -18.78 2.74 12.58
CA ASP A 108 -19.02 1.86 11.42
C ASP A 108 -19.36 2.61 10.13
N ASP A 109 -20.07 3.72 10.23
CA ASP A 109 -20.53 4.52 9.11
C ASP A 109 -19.65 5.75 8.83
N PHE A 110 -18.39 5.74 9.31
CA PHE A 110 -17.47 6.86 9.11
C PHE A 110 -17.13 7.15 7.65
N TYR A 111 -17.47 6.27 6.70
CA TYR A 111 -17.25 6.48 5.27
C TYR A 111 -18.33 7.34 4.61
N ARG A 112 -19.44 7.60 5.31
CA ARG A 112 -20.55 8.40 4.78
C ARG A 112 -20.13 9.82 4.43
N THR A 113 -20.57 10.31 3.28
CA THR A 113 -20.20 11.65 2.79
C THR A 113 -20.87 12.78 3.56
N ASP A 114 -21.94 12.49 4.30
CA ASP A 114 -22.72 13.45 5.09
C ASP A 114 -22.39 13.41 6.60
N LEU A 115 -21.42 12.60 7.03
CA LEU A 115 -20.93 12.61 8.40
C LEU A 115 -20.30 13.96 8.75
N ASP A 116 -20.70 14.53 9.89
CA ASP A 116 -20.02 15.68 10.49
C ASP A 116 -18.72 15.24 11.20
N ASP A 117 -17.58 15.53 10.56
CA ASP A 117 -16.23 15.30 11.09
C ASP A 117 -15.57 16.60 11.59
N SER A 118 -16.35 17.66 11.83
CA SER A 118 -15.83 18.96 12.28
C SER A 118 -15.03 18.84 13.58
N GLY A 119 -15.49 18.00 14.51
CA GLY A 119 -14.83 17.70 15.79
C GLY A 119 -13.62 16.77 15.71
N TRP A 120 -13.32 16.16 14.56
CA TRP A 120 -12.17 15.27 14.42
C TRP A 120 -10.86 16.07 14.39
N GLU A 121 -9.84 15.51 15.03
CA GLU A 121 -8.47 16.00 14.97
C GLU A 121 -7.87 15.75 13.57
N THR A 122 -6.61 16.14 13.38
CA THR A 122 -5.92 15.92 12.10
C THR A 122 -4.49 15.46 12.31
N VAL A 123 -4.05 14.52 11.48
CA VAL A 123 -2.67 14.01 11.45
C VAL A 123 -2.02 14.26 10.07
N PRO A 124 -0.69 14.43 10.00
CA PRO A 124 0.00 14.45 8.72
C PRO A 124 0.01 13.04 8.11
N VAL A 125 -0.18 12.95 6.80
CA VAL A 125 -0.03 11.72 6.02
C VAL A 125 1.03 11.99 4.94
N PRO A 126 2.06 11.14 4.80
CA PRO A 126 2.30 9.90 5.56
C PRO A 126 2.86 10.15 6.97
N SER A 127 2.46 9.33 7.95
CA SER A 127 3.07 9.27 9.28
C SER A 127 2.65 7.99 10.02
N ALA A 128 3.37 7.65 11.08
CA ALA A 128 2.90 6.69 12.09
C ALA A 128 2.20 7.45 13.21
N TRP A 129 0.94 7.12 13.53
CA TRP A 129 0.14 7.88 14.50
C TRP A 129 0.73 7.87 15.92
N GLN A 130 1.57 6.88 16.26
CA GLN A 130 2.30 6.80 17.53
C GLN A 130 3.25 7.99 17.74
N LEU A 131 3.72 8.61 16.65
CA LEU A 131 4.55 9.82 16.71
C LEU A 131 3.72 11.11 16.82
N HIS A 132 2.39 10.98 16.80
CA HIS A 132 1.44 12.08 16.81
C HIS A 132 0.47 12.03 17.99
N GLY A 133 0.83 11.31 19.06
CA GLY A 133 0.10 11.34 20.33
C GLY A 133 -0.98 10.26 20.49
N TYR A 134 -1.09 9.32 19.55
CA TYR A 134 -2.05 8.22 19.62
C TYR A 134 -1.34 6.90 19.90
N ASP A 135 -1.85 6.11 20.84
CA ASP A 135 -1.23 4.84 21.22
C ASP A 135 0.26 5.00 21.64
N LYS A 136 0.96 3.90 21.87
CA LYS A 136 2.37 3.84 22.26
C LYS A 136 3.16 3.01 21.24
N PRO A 137 4.38 3.43 20.86
CA PRO A 137 5.27 2.58 20.09
C PRO A 137 5.67 1.36 20.93
N LEU A 138 5.56 0.17 20.34
CA LEU A 138 5.95 -1.08 20.98
C LEU A 138 7.21 -1.64 20.33
N TYR A 139 8.19 -1.99 21.16
CA TYR A 139 9.36 -2.75 20.76
C TYR A 139 9.33 -4.09 21.48
N VAL A 140 9.29 -5.17 20.69
CA VAL A 140 9.34 -6.55 21.16
C VAL A 140 10.32 -7.33 20.28
N ASN A 141 11.01 -8.30 20.86
CA ASN A 141 12.01 -9.10 20.12
C ASN A 141 11.39 -10.36 19.49
N ILE A 142 10.73 -11.20 20.30
CA ILE A 142 10.28 -12.54 19.88
C ILE A 142 8.77 -12.70 20.00
N THR A 143 8.19 -12.29 21.13
CA THR A 143 6.76 -12.47 21.42
C THR A 143 5.91 -11.55 20.57
N TYR A 144 4.69 -11.99 20.23
CA TYR A 144 3.73 -11.09 19.59
C TYR A 144 3.42 -9.88 20.50
N PRO A 145 3.27 -8.67 19.93
CA PRO A 145 3.11 -7.46 20.71
C PRO A 145 1.79 -7.39 21.49
N TRP A 146 0.79 -8.20 21.13
CA TRP A 146 -0.51 -8.30 21.83
C TRP A 146 -0.59 -9.45 22.84
N TRP A 147 0.50 -10.17 23.11
CA TRP A 147 0.53 -11.19 24.16
C TRP A 147 0.86 -10.60 25.54
N GLY A 148 0.41 -11.28 26.59
CA GLY A 148 0.58 -10.83 27.98
C GLY A 148 -0.10 -9.48 28.26
N ALA A 149 0.55 -8.65 29.08
CA ALA A 149 -0.02 -7.39 29.56
C ALA A 149 -0.35 -6.38 28.43
N ASN A 150 0.38 -6.42 27.30
CA ASN A 150 0.19 -5.46 26.21
C ASN A 150 -1.16 -5.64 25.49
N GLY A 151 -1.62 -6.88 25.29
CA GLY A 151 -2.97 -7.16 24.77
C GLY A 151 -3.95 -7.57 25.86
N LEU A 152 -3.77 -7.05 27.08
CA LEU A 152 -4.68 -7.26 28.20
C LEU A 152 -4.94 -8.74 28.57
N GLY A 153 -3.96 -9.60 28.32
CA GLY A 153 -4.03 -11.04 28.56
C GLY A 153 -4.96 -11.80 27.61
N GLU A 154 -5.35 -11.22 26.47
CA GLU A 154 -6.17 -11.91 25.46
C GLU A 154 -5.40 -13.06 24.78
N GLU A 155 -4.10 -12.89 24.57
CA GLU A 155 -3.20 -13.91 24.01
C GLU A 155 -3.74 -14.56 22.72
N ALA A 156 -4.37 -13.76 21.84
CA ALA A 156 -4.95 -14.22 20.58
C ALA A 156 -3.96 -15.05 19.76
N GLN A 157 -4.42 -16.24 19.32
CA GLN A 157 -3.63 -17.21 18.56
C GLN A 157 -4.01 -17.16 17.07
N PRO A 158 -3.05 -17.26 16.13
CA PRO A 158 -3.34 -17.32 14.71
C PRO A 158 -4.36 -18.42 14.38
N PRO A 159 -5.31 -18.17 13.46
CA PRO A 159 -5.44 -16.98 12.59
C PRO A 159 -6.20 -15.81 13.24
N ALA A 160 -6.55 -15.89 14.53
CA ALA A 160 -7.27 -14.82 15.21
C ALA A 160 -6.33 -13.65 15.55
N ALA A 161 -6.88 -12.44 15.45
CA ALA A 161 -6.26 -11.20 15.88
C ALA A 161 -6.88 -10.73 17.22
N PRO A 162 -6.16 -9.92 18.02
CA PRO A 162 -6.70 -9.38 19.27
C PRO A 162 -7.90 -8.46 19.00
N THR A 163 -8.87 -8.49 19.90
CA THR A 163 -10.12 -7.71 19.85
C THR A 163 -10.30 -6.83 21.09
N ARG A 164 -9.65 -7.18 22.22
CA ARG A 164 -9.72 -6.42 23.47
C ARG A 164 -8.85 -5.18 23.47
N TYR A 165 -7.74 -5.21 22.75
CA TYR A 165 -6.89 -4.05 22.49
C TYR A 165 -6.24 -4.22 21.12
N ASN A 166 -6.80 -3.52 20.15
CA ASN A 166 -6.35 -3.51 18.76
C ASN A 166 -6.70 -2.14 18.18
N PRO A 167 -5.82 -1.14 18.40
CA PRO A 167 -6.12 0.24 18.11
C PRO A 167 -6.46 0.50 16.65
N VAL A 168 -7.53 1.26 16.41
CA VAL A 168 -8.03 1.59 15.06
C VAL A 168 -7.92 3.08 14.82
N GLY A 169 -7.22 3.44 13.74
CA GLY A 169 -7.18 4.80 13.19
C GLY A 169 -8.13 4.94 12.00
N GLN A 170 -9.09 5.86 12.09
CA GLN A 170 -10.03 6.19 11.02
C GLN A 170 -9.59 7.48 10.34
N TYR A 171 -9.37 7.44 9.02
CA TYR A 171 -8.86 8.56 8.24
C TYR A 171 -9.92 9.09 7.27
N ARG A 172 -10.12 10.40 7.26
CA ARG A 172 -11.01 11.08 6.30
C ARG A 172 -10.30 12.22 5.59
N ARG A 173 -10.55 12.35 4.29
CA ARG A 173 -10.06 13.46 3.47
C ARG A 173 -10.98 13.73 2.30
N THR A 174 -11.33 15.00 2.14
CA THR A 174 -12.02 15.50 0.94
C THR A 174 -10.98 15.98 -0.07
N PHE A 175 -11.18 15.63 -1.34
CA PHE A 175 -10.37 16.12 -2.44
C PHE A 175 -11.21 16.18 -3.72
N THR A 176 -10.74 16.97 -4.68
CA THR A 176 -11.40 17.11 -5.99
C THR A 176 -10.51 16.53 -7.07
N VAL A 177 -11.06 15.62 -7.87
CA VAL A 177 -10.37 15.07 -9.04
C VAL A 177 -10.25 16.15 -10.12
N PRO A 178 -9.06 16.36 -10.72
CA PRO A 178 -8.89 17.36 -11.77
C PRO A 178 -9.83 17.14 -12.96
N GLY A 179 -10.50 18.21 -13.42
CA GLY A 179 -11.43 18.12 -14.55
C GLY A 179 -10.77 17.64 -15.86
N SER A 180 -9.47 17.88 -16.03
CA SER A 180 -8.67 17.39 -17.16
C SER A 180 -8.53 15.87 -17.21
N TRP A 181 -8.91 15.16 -16.15
CA TRP A 181 -8.88 13.69 -16.11
C TRP A 181 -10.20 13.05 -16.59
N ARG A 182 -11.20 13.85 -16.97
CA ARG A 182 -12.49 13.34 -17.45
C ARG A 182 -12.30 12.34 -18.61
N GLY A 183 -12.97 11.19 -18.51
CA GLY A 183 -12.90 10.11 -19.51
C GLY A 183 -11.65 9.23 -19.40
N ARG A 184 -10.77 9.46 -18.43
CA ARG A 184 -9.59 8.62 -18.16
C ARG A 184 -9.89 7.62 -17.05
N ARG A 185 -9.15 6.51 -17.02
CA ARG A 185 -9.13 5.59 -15.87
C ARG A 185 -8.28 6.22 -14.76
N THR A 186 -8.88 6.38 -13.59
CA THR A 186 -8.25 6.98 -12.41
C THR A 186 -8.11 5.89 -11.34
N PHE A 187 -6.97 5.88 -10.66
CA PHE A 187 -6.65 4.91 -9.61
C PHE A 187 -6.26 5.64 -8.33
N LEU A 188 -6.63 5.05 -7.20
CA LEU A 188 -6.10 5.42 -5.88
C LEU A 188 -4.92 4.48 -5.55
N HIS A 189 -3.80 5.05 -5.10
CA HIS A 189 -2.57 4.30 -4.85
C HIS A 189 -2.04 4.63 -3.46
N PHE A 190 -1.99 3.62 -2.58
CA PHE A 190 -1.34 3.71 -1.27
C PHE A 190 0.01 2.98 -1.36
N GLU A 191 1.11 3.70 -1.09
CA GLU A 191 2.46 3.11 -1.16
C GLU A 191 2.78 2.25 0.07
N GLY A 192 2.07 2.46 1.18
CA GLY A 192 2.09 1.65 2.40
C GLY A 192 1.01 2.15 3.38
N VAL A 193 0.39 1.24 4.12
CA VAL A 193 -0.63 1.47 5.16
C VAL A 193 -0.30 0.59 6.35
#